data_AF-A0A7S4Q336-F1
#
_entry.id   AF-A0A7S4Q336-F1
#
_cell.length_a   1.000
_cell.length_b   1.000
_cell.length_c   1.000
_cell.angle_alpha   90.00
_cell.angle_beta   90.00
_cell.angle_gamma   90.00
#
_symmetry.space_group_name_H-M   'P 1'
#
loop_
_entity.id
_entity.type
_entity.pdbx_description
1 polymer ?
#
loop_
_entity_poly.entity_id
_entity_poly.type
_entity_poly.pdbx_seq_one_letter_code
_entity_poly.pdbx_strand_id
1 'polypeptide(L)'
;MPEEPTPQQREAAPQQQEAPKKDTAQAAPVEAPGIFKGAPVMVKGLQSAPEYNGSKGTVTAGPWDNGRYEITIPLEGKPEPKVLALKPANFYLDTEALKEYVTQKRAEKAKRSPPLEDTTLLWMRHKGLSVKALTTKSRQVPELEPGKILLRVDKFAFSQMTLGYLMKGFTRTFSAYHNFYNYGEEDSYRSACWGYATVMESAHPKVPVGTRLFGLVPPCKYSLEQVGGTIPKSKNGMDPAVVEITMEGVPFNLRRFQEMEIVEESAANQDPLWEDWRCVMKEVYTMAFYMDENLLVDTGMINSVIISCASSKTGMALAFCLRMREMRYVVGLTSKEHLEFVKSTDLYHEVYTYDEVASLPNNHTIVYMDFKCDGELRQNITLRMGTNLMYNMVLGPAVFQRRMKDQVFEKRAREVLFDESTWRERRRMVAEVTKTGRNEKLRYSFKTFVDRMKRYIKLKHFSGGEALTKMYDRVYSNTAPPSEAYVCSMHEEDYAGEELWEA
;
A
#
# COMPACT_ATOMS: atom_id res chain seq x y z
N MET A 1 21.98 -61.69 -3.89
CA MET A 1 21.87 -61.65 -5.37
C MET A 1 21.26 -62.98 -5.77
N PRO A 2 20.11 -63.03 -6.45
CA PRO A 2 19.43 -62.02 -7.28
C PRO A 2 17.99 -61.76 -6.75
N GLU A 3 17.05 -60.99 -7.30
CA GLU A 3 16.90 -59.86 -8.25
C GLU A 3 15.44 -59.40 -8.05
N GLU A 4 15.16 -58.09 -8.05
CA GLU A 4 13.79 -57.57 -8.10
C GLU A 4 13.17 -57.77 -9.49
N PRO A 5 11.85 -58.03 -9.63
CA PRO A 5 11.15 -57.81 -10.87
C PRO A 5 10.49 -56.42 -10.93
N THR A 6 10.83 -55.70 -12.00
CA THR A 6 10.24 -54.44 -12.50
C THR A 6 8.73 -54.50 -12.75
N PRO A 7 8.02 -53.35 -12.71
CA PRO A 7 6.57 -53.30 -12.79
C PRO A 7 6.05 -53.32 -14.23
N GLN A 8 5.31 -54.38 -14.59
CA GLN A 8 4.42 -54.38 -15.75
C GLN A 8 2.98 -54.08 -15.32
N GLN A 9 2.43 -53.07 -15.99
CA GLN A 9 1.03 -52.98 -16.45
C GLN A 9 -0.06 -53.19 -15.38
N ARG A 10 -0.61 -52.08 -14.90
CA ARG A 10 -2.02 -52.04 -14.48
C ARG A 10 -2.77 -50.99 -15.28
N GLU A 11 -3.87 -51.47 -15.82
CA GLU A 11 -4.75 -50.88 -16.80
C GLU A 11 -5.44 -49.61 -16.29
N ALA A 12 -5.65 -48.67 -17.20
CA ALA A 12 -6.45 -47.47 -16.98
C ALA A 12 -7.93 -47.85 -16.89
N ALA A 13 -8.55 -47.60 -15.73
CA ALA A 13 -10.00 -47.59 -15.59
C ALA A 13 -10.57 -46.27 -16.17
N PRO A 14 -11.67 -46.31 -16.95
CA PRO A 14 -12.21 -45.13 -17.61
C PRO A 14 -12.89 -44.18 -16.60
N GLN A 15 -12.37 -42.95 -16.51
CA GLN A 15 -13.05 -41.86 -15.81
C GLN A 15 -14.31 -41.47 -16.59
N GLN A 16 -15.46 -41.60 -15.94
CA GLN A 16 -16.74 -41.09 -16.43
C GLN A 16 -16.66 -39.56 -16.57
N GLN A 17 -16.93 -39.07 -17.78
CA GLN A 17 -17.13 -37.66 -18.06
C GLN A 17 -18.46 -37.19 -17.44
N GLU A 18 -18.39 -36.41 -16.36
CA GLU A 18 -19.52 -35.58 -15.94
C GLU A 18 -19.54 -34.29 -16.78
N ALA A 19 -20.63 -34.11 -17.51
CA ALA A 19 -20.95 -32.90 -18.26
C ALA A 19 -21.16 -31.69 -17.31
N PRO A 20 -20.91 -30.45 -17.77
CA PRO A 20 -20.74 -29.29 -16.89
C PRO A 20 -22.07 -28.85 -16.26
N LYS A 21 -22.11 -28.79 -14.92
CA LYS A 21 -23.18 -28.09 -14.21
C LYS A 21 -23.07 -26.60 -14.50
N LYS A 22 -24.10 -26.05 -15.16
CA LYS A 22 -24.34 -24.61 -15.29
C LYS A 22 -24.63 -24.03 -13.91
N ASP A 23 -23.60 -23.53 -13.23
CA ASP A 23 -23.77 -22.64 -12.09
C ASP A 23 -24.32 -21.30 -12.59
N THR A 24 -25.63 -21.19 -12.60
CA THR A 24 -26.33 -19.90 -12.68
C THR A 24 -26.42 -19.31 -11.27
N ALA A 25 -25.27 -19.01 -10.69
CA ALA A 25 -25.20 -18.14 -9.53
C ALA A 25 -25.24 -16.70 -10.04
N GLN A 26 -26.42 -16.07 -9.99
CA GLN A 26 -26.52 -14.62 -10.08
C GLN A 26 -25.65 -14.03 -8.98
N ALA A 27 -24.56 -13.37 -9.37
CA ALA A 27 -23.67 -12.66 -8.45
C ALA A 27 -24.48 -11.56 -7.75
N ALA A 28 -24.57 -11.62 -6.42
CA ALA A 28 -25.13 -10.55 -5.63
C ALA A 28 -24.22 -9.31 -5.74
N PRO A 29 -24.71 -8.14 -6.18
CA PRO A 29 -23.87 -6.96 -6.27
C PRO A 29 -23.92 -6.22 -4.94
N VAL A 30 -22.89 -6.41 -4.12
CA VAL A 30 -22.51 -5.44 -3.07
C VAL A 30 -20.99 -5.31 -3.08
N GLU A 31 -20.49 -4.77 -4.19
CA GLU A 31 -19.12 -4.25 -4.29
C GLU A 31 -19.16 -2.82 -3.75
N ALA A 32 -18.25 -2.46 -2.84
CA ALA A 32 -18.15 -1.07 -2.39
C ALA A 32 -17.80 -0.24 -3.63
N PRO A 33 -18.66 0.68 -4.09
CA PRO A 33 -18.35 1.45 -5.28
C PRO A 33 -17.17 2.38 -4.97
N GLY A 34 -16.29 2.60 -5.94
CA GLY A 34 -15.30 3.67 -5.83
C GLY A 34 -15.98 5.02 -5.83
N ILE A 35 -16.34 5.50 -4.64
CA ILE A 35 -16.94 6.82 -4.41
C ILE A 35 -15.81 7.85 -4.29
N PHE A 36 -15.88 8.89 -5.10
CA PHE A 36 -14.96 10.02 -5.12
C PHE A 36 -15.72 11.31 -5.40
N LYS A 37 -15.10 12.46 -5.17
CA LYS A 37 -15.71 13.77 -5.45
C LYS A 37 -15.94 13.93 -6.96
N GLY A 38 -17.15 14.32 -7.34
CA GLY A 38 -17.61 14.36 -8.73
C GLY A 38 -18.19 13.04 -9.25
N ALA A 39 -18.18 11.96 -8.46
CA ALA A 39 -18.76 10.69 -8.89
C ALA A 39 -20.28 10.81 -9.09
N PRO A 40 -20.83 10.31 -10.21
CA PRO A 40 -22.27 10.20 -10.39
C PRO A 40 -22.83 9.05 -9.55
N VAL A 41 -23.93 9.27 -8.85
CA VAL A 41 -24.52 8.31 -7.92
C VAL A 41 -26.03 8.22 -8.07
N MET A 42 -26.58 7.10 -7.65
CA MET A 42 -28.02 6.86 -7.49
C MET A 42 -28.37 6.77 -6.01
N VAL A 43 -29.34 7.56 -5.56
CA VAL A 43 -29.81 7.56 -4.18
C VAL A 43 -30.73 6.37 -3.91
N LYS A 44 -30.60 5.73 -2.75
CA LYS A 44 -31.43 4.58 -2.34
C LYS A 44 -31.67 4.52 -0.82
N GLY A 45 -32.72 3.81 -0.43
CA GLY A 45 -32.94 3.40 0.96
C GLY A 45 -33.13 4.54 1.96
N LEU A 46 -33.52 5.75 1.52
CA LEU A 46 -33.89 6.84 2.41
C LEU A 46 -35.27 6.58 3.03
N GLN A 47 -35.34 6.61 4.36
CA GLN A 47 -36.58 6.47 5.12
C GLN A 47 -37.23 7.83 5.42
N SER A 48 -36.42 8.85 5.75
CA SER A 48 -36.90 10.17 6.14
C SER A 48 -37.17 11.11 4.95
N ALA A 49 -36.72 10.74 3.76
CA ALA A 49 -36.93 11.50 2.52
C ALA A 49 -37.05 10.53 1.32
N PRO A 50 -38.06 9.64 1.33
CA PRO A 50 -38.19 8.57 0.34
C PRO A 50 -38.41 9.07 -1.09
N GLU A 51 -38.87 10.31 -1.26
CA GLU A 51 -39.08 10.98 -2.55
C GLU A 51 -37.79 11.14 -3.37
N TYR A 52 -36.62 11.09 -2.74
CA TYR A 52 -35.33 11.16 -3.44
C TYR A 52 -34.75 9.79 -3.80
N ASN A 53 -35.38 8.68 -3.38
CA ASN A 53 -34.93 7.35 -3.79
C ASN A 53 -35.07 7.19 -5.32
N GLY A 54 -34.03 6.68 -5.97
CA GLY A 54 -33.94 6.57 -7.42
C GLY A 54 -33.50 7.86 -8.12
N SER A 55 -33.22 8.94 -7.39
CA SER A 55 -32.70 10.17 -7.99
C SER A 55 -31.22 10.03 -8.36
N LYS A 56 -30.86 10.59 -9.53
CA LYS A 56 -29.46 10.80 -9.95
C LYS A 56 -28.87 11.98 -9.18
N GLY A 57 -27.65 11.84 -8.69
CA GLY A 57 -26.92 12.90 -8.02
C GLY A 57 -25.43 12.85 -8.29
N THR A 58 -24.72 13.81 -7.73
CA THR A 58 -23.25 13.90 -7.81
C THR A 58 -22.68 14.09 -6.41
N VAL A 59 -21.62 13.36 -6.09
CA VAL A 59 -20.88 13.56 -4.84
C VAL A 59 -20.15 14.90 -4.91
N THR A 60 -20.48 15.84 -4.05
CA THR A 60 -19.87 17.18 -4.05
C THR A 60 -18.89 17.39 -2.90
N ALA A 61 -19.04 16.66 -1.79
CA ALA A 61 -18.12 16.70 -0.66
C ALA A 61 -18.18 15.43 0.20
N GLY A 62 -17.26 15.33 1.16
CA GLY A 62 -17.08 14.20 2.08
C GLY A 62 -16.11 13.12 1.57
N PRO A 63 -15.92 12.01 2.33
CA PRO A 63 -16.61 11.72 3.59
C PRO A 63 -16.21 12.70 4.70
N TRP A 64 -17.20 13.22 5.42
CA TRP A 64 -16.96 13.97 6.66
C TRP A 64 -16.66 13.02 7.83
N ASP A 65 -16.23 13.56 8.98
CA ASP A 65 -15.93 12.77 10.20
C ASP A 65 -17.09 11.86 10.65
N ASN A 66 -18.33 12.21 10.31
CA ASN A 66 -19.53 11.41 10.61
C ASN A 66 -19.84 10.32 9.57
N GLY A 67 -18.97 10.14 8.57
CA GLY A 67 -19.09 9.16 7.49
C GLY A 67 -20.14 9.49 6.43
N ARG A 68 -20.59 10.74 6.35
CA ARG A 68 -21.56 11.19 5.34
C ARG A 68 -20.87 11.90 4.19
N TYR A 69 -21.50 11.78 3.03
CA TYR A 69 -21.16 12.45 1.78
C TYR A 69 -22.24 13.46 1.45
N GLU A 70 -21.86 14.58 0.87
CA GLU A 70 -22.81 15.51 0.28
C GLU A 70 -23.12 15.08 -1.15
N ILE A 71 -24.39 14.77 -1.38
CA ILE A 71 -24.92 14.40 -2.69
C ILE A 71 -25.80 15.53 -3.18
N THR A 72 -25.42 16.13 -4.30
CA THR A 72 -26.20 17.17 -4.98
C THR A 72 -27.07 16.53 -6.04
N ILE A 73 -28.39 16.73 -5.94
CA ILE A 73 -29.41 16.21 -6.83
C ILE A 73 -29.99 17.38 -7.64
N PRO A 74 -29.80 17.43 -8.96
CA PRO A 74 -30.48 18.42 -9.80
C PRO A 74 -32.00 18.17 -9.76
N LEU A 75 -32.77 19.25 -9.59
CA LEU A 75 -34.24 19.18 -9.55
C LEU A 75 -34.80 19.76 -10.85
N GLU A 76 -35.63 18.99 -11.54
CA GLU A 76 -36.25 19.43 -12.80
C GLU A 76 -37.12 20.68 -12.57
N GLY A 77 -36.90 21.71 -13.37
CA GLY A 77 -37.65 22.97 -13.29
C GLY A 77 -37.33 23.87 -12.09
N LYS A 78 -36.30 23.56 -11.28
CA LYS A 78 -35.85 24.41 -10.17
C LYS A 78 -34.42 24.91 -10.38
N PRO A 79 -34.13 26.19 -10.07
CA PRO A 79 -32.79 26.74 -10.23
C PRO A 79 -31.80 26.21 -9.19
N GLU A 80 -32.27 25.86 -7.99
CA GLU A 80 -31.43 25.36 -6.90
C GLU A 80 -31.52 23.83 -6.80
N PRO A 81 -30.38 23.12 -6.80
CA PRO A 81 -30.36 21.67 -6.60
C PRO A 81 -30.65 21.32 -5.14
N LYS A 82 -31.06 20.07 -4.88
CA LYS A 82 -31.18 19.54 -3.52
C LYS A 82 -29.83 18.97 -3.08
N VAL A 83 -29.32 19.42 -1.94
CA VAL A 83 -28.15 18.80 -1.29
C VAL A 83 -28.61 17.89 -0.16
N LEU A 84 -28.14 16.64 -0.15
CA LEU A 84 -28.40 15.65 0.90
C LEU A 84 -27.09 15.16 1.52
N ALA A 85 -27.02 15.08 2.85
CA ALA A 85 -25.91 14.45 3.56
C ALA A 85 -26.20 12.96 3.80
N LEU A 86 -25.64 12.07 2.99
CA LEU A 86 -25.99 10.65 2.95
C LEU A 86 -24.86 9.74 3.44
N LYS A 87 -25.20 8.62 4.09
CA LYS A 87 -24.24 7.54 4.38
C LYS A 87 -24.00 6.69 3.12
N PRO A 88 -22.86 5.99 2.98
CA PRO A 88 -22.58 5.08 1.86
C PRO A 88 -23.71 4.09 1.56
N ALA A 89 -24.37 3.57 2.58
CA ALA A 89 -25.50 2.65 2.42
C ALA A 89 -26.71 3.26 1.68
N ASN A 90 -26.79 4.60 1.59
CA ASN A 90 -27.92 5.33 1.02
C ASN A 90 -27.71 5.80 -0.43
N PHE A 91 -26.62 5.38 -1.07
CA PHE A 91 -26.40 5.63 -2.49
C PHE A 91 -25.47 4.55 -3.07
N TYR A 92 -25.29 4.56 -4.38
CA TYR A 92 -24.29 3.74 -5.06
C TYR A 92 -23.83 4.46 -6.31
N LEU A 93 -22.63 4.12 -6.81
CA LEU A 93 -22.10 4.70 -8.04
C LEU A 93 -23.00 4.34 -9.23
N ASP A 94 -23.39 5.36 -10.00
CA ASP A 94 -24.07 5.17 -11.27
C ASP A 94 -23.03 4.85 -12.35
N THR A 95 -22.79 3.57 -12.59
CA THR A 95 -21.76 3.11 -13.54
C THR A 95 -22.07 3.49 -14.97
N GLU A 96 -23.34 3.62 -15.35
CA GLU A 96 -23.72 4.05 -16.70
C GLU A 96 -23.48 5.54 -16.88
N ALA A 97 -23.91 6.38 -15.92
CA ALA A 97 -23.57 7.80 -15.95
C ALA A 97 -22.06 8.04 -15.86
N LEU A 98 -21.30 7.16 -15.18
CA LEU A 98 -19.84 7.24 -15.15
C LEU A 98 -19.23 6.97 -16.54
N LYS A 99 -19.71 5.95 -17.26
CA LYS A 99 -19.27 5.67 -18.65
C LYS A 99 -19.61 6.83 -19.59
N GLU A 100 -20.80 7.40 -19.45
CA GLU A 100 -21.24 8.58 -20.19
C GLU A 100 -20.32 9.78 -19.91
N TYR A 101 -20.02 10.05 -18.63
CA TYR A 101 -19.09 11.10 -18.21
C TYR A 101 -17.72 10.95 -18.87
N VAL A 102 -17.17 9.74 -18.85
CA VAL A 102 -15.85 9.49 -19.45
C VAL A 102 -15.90 9.67 -20.98
N THR A 103 -16.95 9.17 -21.63
CA THR A 103 -17.16 9.35 -23.08
C THR A 103 -17.26 10.84 -23.45
N GLN A 104 -18.02 11.61 -22.67
CA GLN A 104 -18.16 13.05 -22.84
C GLN A 104 -16.81 13.76 -22.66
N LYS A 105 -16.05 13.44 -21.61
CA LYS A 105 -14.73 14.02 -21.32
C LYS A 105 -13.70 13.75 -22.41
N ARG A 106 -13.78 12.60 -23.07
CA ARG A 106 -12.93 12.27 -24.23
C ARG A 106 -13.32 13.08 -25.47
N ALA A 107 -14.60 13.40 -25.65
CA ALA A 107 -15.10 14.18 -26.79
C ALA A 107 -14.88 15.69 -26.65
N GLU A 108 -14.63 16.20 -25.43
CA GLU A 108 -14.36 17.62 -25.18
C GLU A 108 -13.08 18.09 -25.91
N LYS A 109 -13.21 19.16 -26.70
CA LYS A 109 -12.07 19.87 -27.29
C LYS A 109 -11.63 21.01 -26.37
N ALA A 110 -10.32 21.28 -26.32
CA ALA A 110 -9.62 22.15 -25.38
C ALA A 110 -9.99 23.66 -25.34
N LYS A 111 -11.24 24.06 -25.63
CA LYS A 111 -11.66 25.48 -25.62
C LYS A 111 -12.58 25.89 -24.46
N ARG A 112 -13.18 24.96 -23.70
CA ARG A 112 -14.06 25.30 -22.55
C ARG A 112 -13.90 24.39 -21.32
N SER A 113 -13.52 23.13 -21.52
CA SER A 113 -13.19 22.17 -20.47
C SER A 113 -11.98 21.34 -20.93
N PRO A 114 -11.03 21.00 -20.05
CA PRO A 114 -9.91 20.16 -20.42
C PRO A 114 -10.40 18.73 -20.72
N PRO A 115 -9.91 18.09 -21.79
CA PRO A 115 -10.18 16.69 -22.08
C PRO A 115 -9.70 15.80 -20.92
N LEU A 116 -10.11 14.53 -20.90
CA LEU A 116 -9.63 13.58 -19.89
C LEU A 116 -8.10 13.49 -19.90
N GLU A 117 -7.48 14.06 -18.87
CA GLU A 117 -6.04 14.30 -18.80
C GLU A 117 -5.44 13.66 -17.54
N ASP A 118 -4.41 12.85 -17.74
CA ASP A 118 -3.59 12.32 -16.66
C ASP A 118 -2.51 13.34 -16.30
N THR A 119 -2.53 13.80 -15.06
CA THR A 119 -1.44 14.58 -14.46
C THR A 119 -0.64 13.67 -13.55
N THR A 120 0.66 13.50 -13.82
CA THR A 120 1.54 12.58 -13.10
C THR A 120 2.74 13.30 -12.50
N LEU A 121 3.18 12.84 -11.32
CA LEU A 121 4.45 13.23 -10.74
C LEU A 121 5.57 12.34 -11.29
N LEU A 122 6.58 12.98 -11.88
CA LEU A 122 7.75 12.33 -12.48
C LEU A 122 9.03 12.80 -11.80
N TRP A 123 10.00 11.91 -11.79
CA TRP A 123 11.36 12.21 -11.37
C TRP A 123 12.31 12.17 -12.55
N MET A 124 13.01 13.29 -12.78
CA MET A 124 14.03 13.45 -13.80
C MET A 124 15.43 13.08 -13.29
N ARG A 125 15.97 11.93 -13.74
CA ARG A 125 17.24 11.37 -13.24
C ARG A 125 18.41 12.33 -13.34
N HIS A 126 18.53 13.06 -14.46
CA HIS A 126 19.63 14.00 -14.70
C HIS A 126 19.69 15.16 -13.69
N LYS A 127 18.62 15.38 -12.90
CA LYS A 127 18.55 16.40 -11.84
C LYS A 127 18.82 15.83 -10.44
N GLY A 128 19.27 14.57 -10.35
CA GLY A 128 19.64 13.91 -9.10
C GLY A 128 18.44 13.59 -8.21
N LEU A 129 18.70 13.30 -6.93
CA LEU A 129 17.66 13.16 -5.91
C LEU A 129 17.45 14.49 -5.20
N SER A 130 16.60 15.33 -5.77
CA SER A 130 16.26 16.61 -5.18
C SER A 130 14.87 17.02 -5.61
N VAL A 131 14.28 17.98 -4.90
CA VAL A 131 13.00 18.57 -5.28
C VAL A 131 13.04 19.12 -6.71
N LYS A 132 14.20 19.61 -7.17
CA LYS A 132 14.37 20.11 -8.54
C LYS A 132 14.22 19.02 -9.61
N ALA A 133 14.37 17.76 -9.22
CA ALA A 133 14.16 16.61 -10.09
C ALA A 133 12.70 16.21 -10.23
N LEU A 134 11.82 16.68 -9.34
CA LEU A 134 10.40 16.47 -9.50
C LEU A 134 9.82 17.42 -10.54
N THR A 135 8.96 16.87 -11.39
CA THR A 135 8.13 17.64 -12.29
C THR A 135 6.77 16.99 -12.38
N THR A 136 5.74 17.82 -12.51
CA THR A 136 4.43 17.35 -12.94
C THR A 136 4.36 17.42 -14.46
N LYS A 137 3.84 16.37 -15.09
CA LYS A 137 3.51 16.38 -16.52
C LYS A 137 2.08 15.93 -16.72
N SER A 138 1.43 16.53 -17.70
CA SER A 138 0.07 16.18 -18.07
C SER A 138 0.02 15.67 -19.50
N ARG A 139 -0.79 14.64 -19.75
CA ARG A 139 -1.03 14.08 -21.08
C ARG A 139 -2.48 13.64 -21.21
N GLN A 140 -3.01 13.66 -22.43
CA GLN A 140 -4.32 13.08 -22.69
C GLN A 140 -4.32 11.58 -22.37
N VAL A 141 -5.40 11.13 -21.75
CA VAL A 141 -5.60 9.70 -21.47
C VAL A 141 -5.90 9.00 -22.80
N PRO A 142 -5.10 7.99 -23.21
CA PRO A 142 -5.31 7.28 -24.47
C PRO A 142 -6.63 6.49 -24.47
N GLU A 143 -7.08 6.09 -25.66
CA GLU A 143 -8.21 5.17 -25.81
C GLU A 143 -7.87 3.79 -25.21
N LEU A 144 -8.92 3.06 -24.83
CA LEU A 144 -8.78 1.79 -24.14
C LEU A 144 -8.52 0.66 -25.14
N GLU A 145 -7.39 -0.02 -25.00
CA GLU A 145 -7.08 -1.23 -25.78
C GLU A 145 -7.73 -2.48 -25.15
N PRO A 146 -7.92 -3.57 -25.94
CA PRO A 146 -8.49 -4.82 -25.43
C PRO A 146 -7.76 -5.34 -24.18
N GLY A 147 -8.52 -5.69 -23.14
CA GLY A 147 -7.97 -6.21 -21.88
C GLY A 147 -7.35 -5.17 -20.95
N LYS A 148 -7.34 -3.89 -21.32
CA LYS A 148 -6.93 -2.80 -20.43
C LYS A 148 -8.10 -2.25 -19.61
N ILE A 149 -7.76 -1.63 -18.49
CA ILE A 149 -8.66 -0.85 -17.64
C ILE A 149 -8.10 0.56 -17.44
N LEU A 150 -9.00 1.53 -17.31
CA LEU A 150 -8.64 2.88 -16.88
C LEU A 150 -8.95 3.02 -15.39
N LEU A 151 -7.93 3.32 -14.61
CA LEU A 151 -8.02 3.58 -13.18
C LEU A 151 -8.02 5.09 -12.91
N ARG A 152 -8.97 5.60 -12.14
CA ARG A 152 -8.80 6.84 -11.37
C ARG A 152 -8.00 6.48 -10.13
N VAL A 153 -6.82 7.07 -9.94
CA VAL A 153 -6.06 6.91 -8.70
C VAL A 153 -6.65 7.89 -7.69
N ASP A 154 -7.30 7.36 -6.65
CA ASP A 154 -8.12 8.18 -5.75
C ASP A 154 -7.34 8.73 -4.57
N LYS A 155 -6.51 7.89 -3.96
CA LYS A 155 -5.66 8.27 -2.83
C LYS A 155 -4.52 7.30 -2.68
N PHE A 156 -3.39 7.78 -2.17
CA PHE A 156 -2.22 6.94 -1.92
C PHE A 156 -1.37 7.46 -0.77
N ALA A 157 -0.65 6.56 -0.11
CA ALA A 157 0.23 6.92 1.00
C ALA A 157 1.57 7.42 0.45
N PHE A 158 2.00 8.59 0.92
CA PHE A 158 3.29 9.16 0.55
C PHE A 158 4.27 9.12 1.73
N SER A 159 5.41 8.47 1.56
CA SER A 159 6.39 8.30 2.65
C SER A 159 7.80 7.97 2.12
N GLN A 160 8.74 7.73 3.03
CA GLN A 160 10.07 7.20 2.69
C GLN A 160 10.01 5.92 1.84
N MET A 161 8.95 5.12 1.96
CA MET A 161 8.76 3.91 1.15
C MET A 161 8.54 4.24 -0.32
N THR A 162 7.81 5.32 -0.62
CA THR A 162 7.64 5.87 -1.97
C THR A 162 8.99 6.23 -2.57
N LEU A 163 9.85 6.94 -1.83
CA LEU A 163 11.21 7.22 -2.29
C LEU A 163 12.02 5.93 -2.43
N GLY A 164 11.85 4.99 -1.51
CA GLY A 164 12.54 3.71 -1.49
C GLY A 164 12.34 2.89 -2.76
N TYR A 165 11.11 2.79 -3.28
CA TYR A 165 10.83 2.09 -4.54
C TYR A 165 11.56 2.71 -5.73
N LEU A 166 11.52 4.04 -5.83
CA LEU A 166 12.22 4.77 -6.87
C LEU A 166 13.74 4.62 -6.75
N MET A 167 14.26 4.66 -5.53
CA MET A 167 15.69 4.50 -5.24
C MET A 167 16.22 3.10 -5.53
N LYS A 168 15.43 2.07 -5.24
CA LYS A 168 15.80 0.67 -5.52
C LYS A 168 16.06 0.45 -7.01
N GLY A 169 15.28 1.09 -7.89
CA GLY A 169 15.46 0.98 -9.34
C GLY A 169 16.83 1.43 -9.86
N PHE A 170 17.54 2.32 -9.14
CA PHE A 170 18.90 2.73 -9.53
C PHE A 170 19.98 1.69 -9.23
N THR A 171 19.62 0.56 -8.62
CA THR A 171 20.56 -0.51 -8.25
C THR A 171 20.44 -1.65 -9.24
N ARG A 172 21.57 -2.29 -9.58
CA ARG A 172 21.58 -3.41 -10.55
C ARG A 172 20.66 -4.56 -10.12
N THR A 173 20.60 -4.86 -8.83
CA THR A 173 19.80 -5.97 -8.29
C THR A 173 18.30 -5.69 -8.31
N PHE A 174 17.90 -4.42 -8.15
CA PHE A 174 16.50 -4.02 -8.01
C PHE A 174 16.03 -3.10 -9.14
N SER A 175 16.65 -3.17 -10.32
CA SER A 175 16.31 -2.31 -11.47
C SER A 175 14.87 -2.47 -11.93
N ALA A 176 14.27 -3.65 -11.71
CA ALA A 176 12.87 -3.93 -12.05
C ALA A 176 11.86 -3.02 -11.32
N TYR A 177 12.24 -2.32 -10.24
CA TYR A 177 11.35 -1.35 -9.59
C TYR A 177 11.05 -0.12 -10.49
N HIS A 178 11.94 0.21 -11.43
CA HIS A 178 11.65 1.24 -12.45
C HIS A 178 10.65 0.78 -13.51
N ASN A 179 10.31 -0.51 -13.56
CA ASN A 179 9.34 -1.06 -14.49
C ASN A 179 7.90 -1.07 -13.93
N PHE A 180 7.68 -0.70 -12.67
CA PHE A 180 6.33 -0.75 -12.06
C PHE A 180 5.33 0.14 -12.80
N TYR A 181 5.74 1.36 -13.16
CA TYR A 181 4.91 2.31 -13.92
C TYR A 181 5.78 3.09 -14.91
N ASN A 182 6.13 2.46 -16.03
CA ASN A 182 6.95 3.11 -17.05
C ASN A 182 6.17 4.28 -17.70
N TYR A 183 6.79 5.46 -17.77
CA TYR A 183 6.20 6.63 -18.41
C TYR A 183 6.50 6.69 -19.92
N GLY A 184 7.54 5.99 -20.39
CA GLY A 184 7.96 5.95 -21.79
C GLY A 184 8.87 7.11 -22.22
N GLU A 185 9.26 7.99 -21.30
CA GLU A 185 10.23 9.07 -21.56
C GLU A 185 11.58 8.73 -20.93
N GLU A 186 12.65 8.95 -21.68
CA GLU A 186 14.02 8.69 -21.23
C GLU A 186 14.37 9.52 -19.99
N ASP A 187 15.10 8.92 -19.06
CA ASP A 187 15.52 9.54 -17.78
C ASP A 187 14.38 10.09 -16.91
N SER A 188 13.14 9.66 -17.16
CA SER A 188 11.96 10.01 -16.37
C SER A 188 11.37 8.77 -15.69
N TYR A 189 11.18 8.84 -14.39
CA TYR A 189 10.72 7.72 -13.58
C TYR A 189 9.49 8.09 -12.75
N ARG A 190 8.48 7.22 -12.75
CA ARG A 190 7.40 7.29 -11.76
C ARG A 190 7.84 6.52 -10.53
N SER A 191 7.54 7.08 -9.36
CA SER A 191 7.52 6.26 -8.15
C SER A 191 6.24 5.41 -8.10
N ALA A 192 6.11 4.59 -7.07
CA ALA A 192 4.94 3.79 -6.78
C ALA A 192 4.51 4.02 -5.33
N CYS A 193 3.19 3.99 -5.10
CA CYS A 193 2.60 4.21 -3.78
C CYS A 193 1.54 3.14 -3.53
N TRP A 194 1.27 2.82 -2.26
CA TRP A 194 0.12 1.98 -1.93
C TRP A 194 -1.11 2.86 -1.77
N GLY A 195 -2.19 2.49 -2.45
CA GLY A 195 -3.34 3.37 -2.58
C GLY A 195 -4.57 2.69 -3.11
N TYR A 196 -5.62 3.50 -3.22
CA TYR A 196 -6.90 3.11 -3.76
C TYR A 196 -7.09 3.70 -5.15
N ALA A 197 -7.72 2.91 -6.00
CA ALA A 197 -8.12 3.31 -7.34
C ALA A 197 -9.53 2.81 -7.65
N THR A 198 -10.18 3.48 -8.60
CA THR A 198 -11.52 3.16 -9.09
C THR A 198 -11.47 2.91 -10.58
N VAL A 199 -12.06 1.81 -11.04
CA VAL A 199 -12.14 1.50 -12.48
C VAL A 199 -13.14 2.44 -13.15
N MET A 200 -12.65 3.33 -14.00
CA MET A 200 -13.45 4.34 -14.74
C MET A 200 -13.96 3.80 -16.08
N GLU A 201 -13.14 2.99 -16.75
CA GLU A 201 -13.48 2.29 -17.99
C GLU A 201 -12.83 0.90 -17.98
N SER A 202 -13.45 -0.07 -18.65
CA SER A 202 -12.91 -1.43 -18.73
C SER A 202 -13.18 -2.08 -20.09
N ALA A 203 -12.12 -2.61 -20.68
CA ALA A 203 -12.16 -3.51 -21.84
C ALA A 203 -11.81 -4.95 -21.43
N HIS A 204 -11.94 -5.27 -20.13
CA HIS A 204 -11.69 -6.61 -19.60
C HIS A 204 -12.99 -7.21 -19.01
N PRO A 205 -13.45 -8.38 -19.48
CA PRO A 205 -14.78 -8.91 -19.16
C PRO A 205 -15.00 -9.28 -17.68
N LYS A 206 -13.92 -9.43 -16.91
CA LYS A 206 -13.97 -9.81 -15.49
C LYS A 206 -13.71 -8.67 -14.51
N VAL A 207 -13.48 -7.45 -15.00
CA VAL A 207 -13.19 -6.29 -14.15
C VAL A 207 -14.20 -5.20 -14.50
N PRO A 208 -15.32 -5.08 -13.76
CA PRO A 208 -16.38 -4.12 -14.10
C PRO A 208 -15.98 -2.67 -13.80
N VAL A 209 -16.62 -1.73 -14.51
CA VAL A 209 -16.56 -0.30 -14.17
C VAL A 209 -17.12 -0.07 -12.77
N GLY A 210 -16.49 0.80 -11.99
CA GLY A 210 -16.85 1.09 -10.60
C GLY A 210 -16.13 0.22 -9.57
N THR A 211 -15.42 -0.83 -10.00
CA THR A 211 -14.63 -1.69 -9.08
C THR A 211 -13.66 -0.83 -8.28
N ARG A 212 -13.74 -0.92 -6.95
CA ARG A 212 -12.80 -0.30 -6.01
C ARG A 212 -11.62 -1.24 -5.77
N LEU A 213 -10.41 -0.75 -6.04
CA LEU A 213 -9.18 -1.52 -5.95
C LEU A 213 -8.24 -0.92 -4.91
N PHE A 214 -7.56 -1.76 -4.13
CA PHE A 214 -6.45 -1.38 -3.27
C PHE A 214 -5.17 -2.11 -3.70
N GLY A 215 -4.12 -1.37 -4.02
CA GLY A 215 -2.87 -1.97 -4.46
C GLY A 215 -1.78 -0.93 -4.64
N LEU A 216 -0.73 -1.32 -5.36
CA LEU A 216 0.26 -0.37 -5.81
C LEU A 216 -0.36 0.51 -6.91
N VAL A 217 -0.07 1.81 -6.90
CA VAL A 217 -0.54 2.82 -7.86
C VAL A 217 0.56 3.84 -8.12
N PRO A 218 0.64 4.44 -9.31
CA PRO A 218 1.53 5.57 -9.56
C PRO A 218 0.94 6.86 -8.98
N PRO A 219 1.77 7.86 -8.60
CA PRO A 219 1.30 9.19 -8.20
C PRO A 219 0.83 9.98 -9.43
N CYS A 220 -0.35 9.64 -9.94
CA CYS A 220 -0.98 10.27 -11.09
C CYS A 220 -2.50 10.43 -10.88
N LYS A 221 -3.21 11.09 -11.81
CA LYS A 221 -4.69 11.19 -11.76
C LYS A 221 -5.34 9.93 -12.31
N TYR A 222 -4.82 9.44 -13.44
CA TYR A 222 -5.36 8.29 -14.15
C TYR A 222 -4.24 7.35 -14.59
N SER A 223 -4.44 6.05 -14.41
CA SER A 223 -3.49 5.02 -14.90
C SER A 223 -4.19 4.04 -15.81
N LEU A 224 -3.59 3.78 -16.97
CA LEU A 224 -4.07 2.79 -17.93
C LEU A 224 -3.28 1.50 -17.69
N GLU A 225 -3.97 0.43 -17.32
CA GLU A 225 -3.33 -0.80 -16.88
C GLU A 225 -3.81 -2.01 -17.68
N GLN A 226 -2.87 -2.87 -18.06
CA GLN A 226 -3.18 -4.16 -18.68
C GLN A 226 -3.55 -5.16 -17.59
N VAL A 227 -4.74 -5.76 -17.68
CA VAL A 227 -5.10 -6.86 -16.78
C VAL A 227 -4.40 -8.13 -17.25
N GLY A 228 -3.58 -8.71 -16.38
CA GLY A 228 -2.88 -9.98 -16.58
C GLY A 228 -3.67 -11.19 -16.06
N GLY A 229 -4.63 -10.97 -15.16
CA GLY A 229 -5.45 -12.03 -14.60
C GLY A 229 -6.37 -11.56 -13.48
N THR A 230 -7.20 -12.48 -12.99
CA THR A 230 -8.07 -12.26 -11.82
C THR A 230 -8.02 -13.49 -10.93
N ILE A 231 -7.82 -13.30 -9.63
CA ILE A 231 -7.93 -14.37 -8.63
C ILE A 231 -9.26 -14.19 -7.89
N PRO A 232 -10.14 -15.20 -7.86
CA PRO A 232 -11.38 -15.13 -7.10
C PRO A 232 -11.09 -15.11 -5.60
N LYS A 233 -12.06 -14.64 -4.82
CA LYS A 233 -11.99 -14.69 -3.35
C LYS A 233 -11.72 -16.11 -2.87
N SER A 234 -10.86 -16.24 -1.85
CA SER A 234 -10.59 -17.52 -1.21
C SER A 234 -11.86 -18.20 -0.67
N LYS A 235 -11.91 -19.53 -0.71
CA LYS A 235 -13.07 -20.33 -0.26
C LYS A 235 -13.42 -20.13 1.22
N ASN A 236 -12.44 -19.78 2.05
CA ASN A 236 -12.63 -19.48 3.47
C ASN A 236 -12.98 -18.01 3.74
N GLY A 237 -13.10 -17.17 2.70
CA GLY A 237 -13.39 -15.73 2.80
C GLY A 237 -12.25 -14.90 3.40
N MET A 238 -11.07 -15.48 3.61
CA MET A 238 -9.97 -14.85 4.35
C MET A 238 -9.02 -14.03 3.49
N ASP A 239 -8.90 -14.32 2.20
CA ASP A 239 -8.19 -13.50 1.23
C ASP A 239 -9.19 -12.89 0.25
N PRO A 240 -9.08 -11.57 -0.05
CA PRO A 240 -9.95 -10.89 -0.99
C PRO A 240 -9.74 -11.40 -2.42
N ALA A 241 -10.70 -11.12 -3.30
CA ALA A 241 -10.47 -11.25 -4.73
C ALA A 241 -9.41 -10.23 -5.19
N VAL A 242 -8.67 -10.56 -6.25
CA VAL A 242 -7.54 -9.76 -6.74
C VAL A 242 -7.62 -9.59 -8.25
N VAL A 243 -7.30 -8.39 -8.73
CA VAL A 243 -6.99 -8.08 -10.12
C VAL A 243 -5.47 -7.98 -10.26
N GLU A 244 -4.92 -8.68 -11.23
CA GLU A 244 -3.48 -8.65 -11.51
C GLU A 244 -3.18 -7.70 -12.65
N ILE A 245 -2.28 -6.76 -12.40
CA ILE A 245 -1.81 -5.77 -13.36
C ILE A 245 -0.49 -6.24 -13.98
N THR A 246 -0.43 -6.29 -15.30
CA THR A 246 0.80 -6.65 -16.01
C THR A 246 1.78 -5.49 -15.98
N MET A 247 2.93 -5.69 -15.33
CA MET A 247 4.06 -4.77 -15.33
C MET A 247 5.20 -5.42 -16.11
N GLU A 248 5.47 -4.92 -17.31
CA GLU A 248 6.46 -5.51 -18.22
C GLU A 248 7.87 -5.50 -17.60
N GLY A 249 8.61 -6.60 -17.69
CA GLY A 249 9.95 -6.68 -17.12
C GLY A 249 10.00 -6.73 -15.59
N VAL A 250 8.87 -6.92 -14.91
CA VAL A 250 8.83 -7.21 -13.47
C VAL A 250 8.89 -8.73 -13.25
N PRO A 251 9.89 -9.25 -12.51
CA PRO A 251 10.04 -10.67 -12.27
C PRO A 251 8.95 -11.21 -11.33
N PHE A 252 8.68 -12.51 -11.44
CA PHE A 252 7.60 -13.20 -10.73
C PHE A 252 7.69 -13.13 -9.19
N ASN A 253 8.89 -13.00 -8.63
CA ASN A 253 9.10 -12.81 -7.19
C ASN A 253 8.55 -11.45 -6.69
N LEU A 254 8.38 -10.47 -7.58
CA LEU A 254 7.77 -9.16 -7.29
C LEU A 254 6.26 -9.10 -7.61
N ARG A 255 5.62 -10.24 -7.88
CA ARG A 255 4.19 -10.32 -8.24
C ARG A 255 3.23 -9.65 -7.23
N ARG A 256 3.59 -9.52 -5.94
CA ARG A 256 2.76 -8.80 -4.95
C ARG A 256 2.44 -7.37 -5.38
N PHE A 257 3.41 -6.71 -6.03
CA PHE A 257 3.29 -5.34 -6.53
C PHE A 257 2.33 -5.22 -7.72
N GLN A 258 2.03 -6.34 -8.36
CA GLN A 258 1.07 -6.45 -9.47
C GLN A 258 -0.35 -6.79 -8.99
N GLU A 259 -0.55 -7.12 -7.72
CA GLU A 259 -1.83 -7.59 -7.17
C GLU A 259 -2.61 -6.43 -6.54
N MET A 260 -3.76 -6.07 -7.13
CA MET A 260 -4.72 -5.12 -6.58
C MET A 260 -5.93 -5.87 -5.97
N GLU A 261 -6.16 -5.69 -4.68
CA GLU A 261 -7.29 -6.27 -3.97
C GLU A 261 -8.60 -5.59 -4.35
N ILE A 262 -9.63 -6.36 -4.67
CA ILE A 262 -11.00 -5.85 -4.80
C ILE A 262 -11.52 -5.53 -3.41
N VAL A 263 -11.94 -4.29 -3.22
CA VAL A 263 -12.43 -3.78 -1.93
C VAL A 263 -13.92 -4.05 -1.84
N GLU A 264 -14.29 -4.94 -0.94
CA GLU A 264 -15.69 -5.24 -0.63
C GLU A 264 -16.23 -4.30 0.46
N GLU A 265 -17.54 -4.06 0.43
CA GLU A 265 -18.24 -3.38 1.52
C GLU A 265 -18.26 -4.30 2.74
N SER A 266 -17.71 -3.83 3.87
CA SER A 266 -17.69 -4.59 5.11
C SER A 266 -18.08 -3.71 6.29
N ALA A 267 -18.57 -4.33 7.37
CA ALA A 267 -18.85 -3.61 8.62
C ALA A 267 -17.59 -2.91 9.19
N ALA A 268 -16.38 -3.36 8.84
CA ALA A 268 -15.14 -2.69 9.21
C ALA A 268 -14.88 -1.39 8.40
N ASN A 269 -15.55 -1.21 7.25
CA ASN A 269 -15.48 0.03 6.44
C ASN A 269 -16.46 1.11 6.95
N GLN A 270 -17.01 0.97 8.16
CA GLN A 270 -17.88 1.98 8.76
C GLN A 270 -17.10 3.18 9.34
N ASP A 271 -15.81 3.00 9.63
CA ASP A 271 -14.91 4.11 9.96
C ASP A 271 -14.58 4.90 8.66
N PRO A 272 -14.94 6.18 8.57
CA PRO A 272 -14.74 6.99 7.35
C PRO A 272 -13.28 7.09 6.91
N LEU A 273 -12.34 6.97 7.86
CA LEU A 273 -10.90 7.04 7.63
C LEU A 273 -10.26 5.66 7.51
N TRP A 274 -11.04 4.58 7.47
CA TRP A 274 -10.48 3.22 7.41
C TRP A 274 -9.64 2.98 6.16
N GLU A 275 -10.09 3.49 5.00
CA GLU A 275 -9.28 3.43 3.78
C GLU A 275 -7.96 4.17 3.95
N ASP A 276 -7.95 5.33 4.61
CA ASP A 276 -6.75 6.14 4.82
C ASP A 276 -5.75 5.42 5.72
N TRP A 277 -6.22 4.83 6.82
CA TRP A 277 -5.40 4.00 7.69
C TRP A 277 -4.88 2.76 6.98
N ARG A 278 -5.70 2.08 6.17
CA ARG A 278 -5.25 0.95 5.34
C ARG A 278 -4.20 1.38 4.34
N CYS A 279 -4.41 2.52 3.70
CA CYS A 279 -3.51 3.10 2.71
C CYS A 279 -2.11 3.32 3.30
N VAL A 280 -2.03 3.88 4.50
CA VAL A 280 -0.76 4.15 5.18
C VAL A 280 -0.14 2.91 5.82
N MET A 281 -0.94 2.04 6.45
CA MET A 281 -0.43 1.06 7.41
C MET A 281 -0.49 -0.38 6.94
N LYS A 282 -1.34 -0.75 5.98
CA LYS A 282 -1.60 -2.16 5.67
C LYS A 282 -0.34 -2.90 5.25
N GLU A 283 0.40 -2.37 4.28
CA GLU A 283 1.60 -3.05 3.77
C GLU A 283 2.78 -2.92 4.73
N VAL A 284 2.87 -1.79 5.45
CA VAL A 284 3.84 -1.60 6.53
C VAL A 284 3.67 -2.67 7.62
N TYR A 285 2.45 -2.87 8.08
CA TYR A 285 2.11 -3.85 9.09
C TYR A 285 2.30 -5.28 8.59
N THR A 286 1.84 -5.56 7.37
CA THR A 286 1.98 -6.88 6.74
C THR A 286 3.46 -7.27 6.65
N MET A 287 4.31 -6.33 6.21
CA MET A 287 5.76 -6.52 6.16
C MET A 287 6.36 -6.77 7.54
N ALA A 288 6.00 -5.97 8.55
CA ALA A 288 6.45 -6.14 9.93
C ALA A 288 6.03 -7.49 10.54
N PHE A 289 4.81 -7.95 10.30
CA PHE A 289 4.33 -9.26 10.73
C PHE A 289 5.16 -10.40 10.12
N TYR A 290 5.48 -10.32 8.82
CA TYR A 290 6.36 -11.32 8.21
C TYR A 290 7.78 -11.26 8.78
N MET A 291 8.32 -10.09 9.09
CA MET A 291 9.63 -9.99 9.75
C MET A 291 9.66 -10.71 11.09
N ASP A 292 8.69 -10.42 11.96
CA ASP A 292 8.53 -11.09 13.26
C ASP A 292 8.46 -12.62 13.11
N GLU A 293 7.72 -13.10 12.11
CA GLU A 293 7.60 -14.54 11.85
C GLU A 293 8.89 -15.18 11.32
N ASN A 294 9.64 -14.48 10.47
CA ASN A 294 10.96 -14.98 10.06
C ASN A 294 11.94 -15.00 11.23
N LEU A 295 11.90 -13.97 12.09
CA LEU A 295 12.71 -13.93 13.30
C LEU A 295 12.43 -15.15 14.18
N LEU A 296 11.16 -15.56 14.32
CA LEU A 296 10.83 -16.77 15.09
C LEU A 296 11.40 -18.05 14.49
N VAL A 297 11.35 -18.20 13.17
CA VAL A 297 11.90 -19.38 12.48
C VAL A 297 13.44 -19.41 12.58
N ASP A 298 14.09 -18.27 12.34
CA ASP A 298 15.55 -18.20 12.23
C ASP A 298 16.26 -18.16 13.59
N THR A 299 15.62 -17.63 14.63
CA THR A 299 16.26 -17.39 15.94
C THR A 299 15.62 -18.15 17.10
N GLY A 300 14.51 -18.87 16.87
CA GLY A 300 13.79 -19.55 17.93
C GLY A 300 13.07 -18.59 18.88
N MET A 301 12.85 -19.04 20.12
CA MET A 301 11.87 -18.43 21.02
C MET A 301 12.35 -17.18 21.78
N ILE A 302 13.65 -16.94 22.01
CA ILE A 302 14.06 -15.81 22.88
C ILE A 302 15.38 -15.19 22.42
N ASN A 303 15.31 -13.96 21.88
CA ASN A 303 16.44 -13.04 21.62
C ASN A 303 16.01 -11.61 21.97
N SER A 304 17.00 -10.72 22.14
CA SER A 304 16.79 -9.26 22.13
C SER A 304 16.78 -8.73 20.69
N VAL A 305 15.90 -7.78 20.38
CA VAL A 305 15.78 -7.17 19.06
C VAL A 305 15.98 -5.67 19.19
N ILE A 306 17.00 -5.16 18.50
CA ILE A 306 17.29 -3.73 18.40
C ILE A 306 16.74 -3.23 17.07
N ILE A 307 15.89 -2.20 17.08
CA ILE A 307 15.25 -1.65 15.89
C ILE A 307 15.69 -0.20 15.71
N SER A 308 16.47 0.08 14.66
CA SER A 308 16.75 1.46 14.25
C SER A 308 15.54 2.10 13.57
N CYS A 309 15.53 3.43 13.47
CA CYS A 309 14.36 4.19 13.02
C CYS A 309 13.10 3.80 13.81
N ALA A 310 13.21 3.69 15.14
CA ALA A 310 12.11 3.25 16.01
C ALA A 310 10.87 4.15 15.95
N SER A 311 11.01 5.40 15.49
CA SER A 311 9.89 6.30 15.22
C SER A 311 9.24 6.12 13.84
N SER A 312 9.81 5.28 12.96
CA SER A 312 9.20 4.98 11.67
C SER A 312 7.98 4.09 11.81
N LYS A 313 7.03 4.20 10.88
CA LYS A 313 5.81 3.38 10.84
C LYS A 313 6.14 1.88 10.80
N THR A 314 7.17 1.50 10.03
CA THR A 314 7.65 0.11 9.99
C THR A 314 8.28 -0.32 11.30
N GLY A 315 9.09 0.54 11.93
CA GLY A 315 9.72 0.26 13.23
C GLY A 315 8.67 0.03 14.32
N MET A 316 7.67 0.90 14.39
CA MET A 316 6.54 0.79 15.31
C MET A 316 5.69 -0.47 15.05
N ALA A 317 5.41 -0.79 13.77
CA ALA A 317 4.67 -1.99 13.42
C ALA A 317 5.42 -3.28 13.82
N LEU A 318 6.74 -3.33 13.61
CA LEU A 318 7.55 -4.48 14.01
C LEU A 318 7.62 -4.61 15.53
N ALA A 319 7.86 -3.51 16.24
CA ALA A 319 7.85 -3.49 17.70
C ALA A 319 6.50 -3.96 18.25
N PHE A 320 5.40 -3.51 17.67
CA PHE A 320 4.06 -3.98 18.03
C PHE A 320 3.91 -5.50 17.86
N CYS A 321 4.30 -6.07 16.71
CA CYS A 321 4.24 -7.51 16.46
C CYS A 321 5.09 -8.30 17.49
N LEU A 322 6.31 -7.83 17.77
CA LEU A 322 7.21 -8.48 18.73
C LEU A 322 6.67 -8.41 20.17
N ARG A 323 6.09 -7.27 20.56
CA ARG A 323 5.51 -7.08 21.90
C ARG A 323 4.27 -7.92 22.13
N MET A 324 3.43 -8.11 21.10
CA MET A 324 2.22 -8.95 21.19
C MET A 324 2.50 -10.41 21.55
N ARG A 325 3.75 -10.87 21.38
CA ARG A 325 4.16 -12.24 21.76
C ARG A 325 4.70 -12.35 23.18
N GLU A 326 5.16 -11.24 23.76
CA GLU A 326 5.78 -11.20 25.09
C GLU A 326 6.99 -12.15 25.26
N MET A 327 7.66 -12.52 24.15
CA MET A 327 8.78 -13.47 24.16
C MET A 327 10.16 -12.82 24.00
N ARG A 328 10.23 -11.54 23.59
CA ARG A 328 11.46 -10.87 23.18
C ARG A 328 11.64 -9.55 23.90
N TYR A 329 12.90 -9.23 24.24
CA TYR A 329 13.27 -7.89 24.64
C TYR A 329 13.40 -7.01 23.40
N VAL A 330 12.72 -5.86 23.39
CA VAL A 330 12.61 -5.00 22.19
C VAL A 330 13.15 -3.62 22.53
N VAL A 331 14.24 -3.23 21.87
CA VAL A 331 14.94 -1.97 22.09
C VAL A 331 14.78 -1.08 20.86
N GLY A 332 14.33 0.16 21.06
CA GLY A 332 14.21 1.16 20.01
C GLY A 332 15.46 2.02 19.92
N LEU A 333 15.98 2.22 18.71
CA LEU A 333 17.01 3.21 18.40
C LEU A 333 16.42 4.33 17.55
N THR A 334 16.57 5.57 18.00
CA THR A 334 16.01 6.75 17.32
C THR A 334 16.90 7.98 17.46
N SER A 335 16.50 9.11 16.87
CA SER A 335 17.23 10.38 17.02
C SER A 335 16.81 11.09 18.31
N LYS A 336 17.60 12.05 18.78
CA LYS A 336 17.30 12.82 20.01
C LYS A 336 15.94 13.51 19.92
N GLU A 337 15.63 14.04 18.74
CA GLU A 337 14.40 14.77 18.44
C GLU A 337 13.16 13.88 18.54
N HIS A 338 13.30 12.58 18.26
CA HIS A 338 12.19 11.62 18.26
C HIS A 338 12.10 10.79 19.54
N LEU A 339 13.04 10.95 20.49
CA LEU A 339 13.16 10.10 21.67
C LEU A 339 11.86 10.06 22.49
N GLU A 340 11.33 11.23 22.85
CA GLU A 340 10.14 11.33 23.70
C GLU A 340 8.89 10.82 22.99
N PHE A 341 8.77 11.06 21.68
CA PHE A 341 7.70 10.45 20.88
C PHE A 341 7.77 8.92 20.96
N VAL A 342 8.93 8.31 20.70
CA VAL A 342 9.07 6.84 20.69
C VAL A 342 8.76 6.25 22.07
N LYS A 343 9.27 6.86 23.15
CA LYS A 343 8.94 6.44 24.52
C LYS A 343 7.43 6.50 24.78
N SER A 344 6.77 7.58 24.36
CA SER A 344 5.32 7.76 24.56
C SER A 344 4.46 6.68 23.91
N THR A 345 4.96 6.01 22.86
CA THR A 345 4.20 4.94 22.18
C THR A 345 4.07 3.66 23.01
N ASP A 346 4.95 3.46 23.99
CA ASP A 346 5.09 2.23 24.80
C ASP A 346 5.20 0.95 23.95
N LEU A 347 5.82 1.06 22.78
CA LEU A 347 6.06 -0.09 21.89
C LEU A 347 7.40 -0.78 22.17
N TYR A 348 8.30 -0.12 22.89
CA TYR A 348 9.65 -0.60 23.19
C TYR A 348 9.80 -0.79 24.70
N HIS A 349 10.62 -1.75 25.11
CA HIS A 349 10.97 -1.92 26.53
C HIS A 349 11.92 -0.80 26.97
N GLU A 350 12.89 -0.49 26.11
CA GLU A 350 13.82 0.62 26.27
C GLU A 350 14.00 1.34 24.93
N VAL A 351 14.31 2.64 25.02
CA VAL A 351 14.57 3.49 23.86
C VAL A 351 15.86 4.25 24.09
N TYR A 352 16.78 4.14 23.14
CA TYR A 352 18.05 4.85 23.13
C TYR A 352 18.15 5.74 21.90
N THR A 353 18.91 6.81 22.03
CA THR A 353 19.32 7.63 20.90
C THR A 353 20.49 6.99 20.16
N TYR A 354 20.72 7.40 18.90
CA TYR A 354 21.86 6.92 18.12
C TYR A 354 23.22 7.22 18.78
N ASP A 355 23.31 8.25 19.63
CA ASP A 355 24.55 8.61 20.35
C ASP A 355 24.79 7.73 21.59
N GLU A 356 23.78 6.97 22.03
CA GLU A 356 23.81 6.14 23.25
C GLU A 356 24.11 4.67 22.95
N VAL A 357 24.62 4.35 21.76
CA VAL A 357 24.93 2.96 21.34
C VAL A 357 25.87 2.27 22.34
N ALA A 358 26.81 2.99 22.94
CA ALA A 358 27.72 2.45 23.95
C ALA A 358 27.00 1.93 25.21
N SER A 359 25.81 2.45 25.51
CA SER A 359 25.00 2.10 26.68
C SER A 359 24.04 0.94 26.41
N LEU A 360 23.90 0.49 25.16
CA LEU A 360 22.95 -0.57 24.80
C LEU A 360 23.25 -1.87 25.57
N PRO A 361 22.21 -2.58 26.04
CA PRO A 361 22.37 -3.89 26.68
C PRO A 361 23.05 -4.87 25.72
N ASN A 362 24.07 -5.58 26.21
CA ASN A 362 24.82 -6.58 25.45
C ASN A 362 24.86 -7.94 26.15
N ASN A 363 23.96 -8.20 27.09
CA ASN A 363 23.88 -9.43 27.90
C ASN A 363 23.01 -10.54 27.28
N HIS A 364 22.38 -10.27 26.14
CA HIS A 364 21.52 -11.22 25.42
C HIS A 364 22.05 -11.44 24.00
N THR A 365 21.64 -12.54 23.36
CA THR A 365 21.74 -12.71 21.91
C THR A 365 20.86 -11.68 21.22
N ILE A 366 21.43 -10.95 20.26
CA ILE A 366 20.83 -9.76 19.66
C ILE A 366 20.64 -9.95 18.17
N VAL A 367 19.46 -9.53 17.70
CA VAL A 367 19.20 -9.24 16.30
C VAL A 367 19.10 -7.73 16.12
N TYR A 368 19.88 -7.19 15.20
CA TYR A 368 19.77 -5.79 14.81
C TYR A 368 18.94 -5.66 13.53
N MET A 369 17.85 -4.91 13.60
CA MET A 369 17.01 -4.51 12.48
C MET A 369 17.47 -3.13 11.99
N ASP A 370 18.24 -3.11 10.90
CA ASP A 370 18.86 -1.92 10.34
C ASP A 370 17.96 -1.24 9.29
N PHE A 371 17.02 -0.44 9.77
CA PHE A 371 16.12 0.37 8.95
C PHE A 371 16.74 1.73 8.61
N LYS A 372 17.74 2.19 9.38
CA LYS A 372 18.46 3.44 9.08
C LYS A 372 19.39 3.26 7.88
N CYS A 373 19.91 2.05 7.67
CA CYS A 373 20.89 1.75 6.63
C CYS A 373 22.13 2.66 6.70
N ASP A 374 22.54 3.01 7.91
CA ASP A 374 23.70 3.85 8.20
C ASP A 374 24.88 2.96 8.57
N GLY A 375 25.90 2.93 7.71
CA GLY A 375 27.07 2.07 7.87
C GLY A 375 27.88 2.36 9.13
N GLU A 376 27.91 3.62 9.59
CA GLU A 376 28.65 3.99 10.81
C GLU A 376 27.89 3.52 12.05
N LEU A 377 26.58 3.78 12.12
CA LEU A 377 25.73 3.27 13.19
C LEU A 377 25.81 1.75 13.28
N ARG A 378 25.71 1.07 12.14
CA ARG A 378 25.81 -0.39 12.06
C ARG A 378 27.16 -0.88 12.58
N GLN A 379 28.26 -0.25 12.18
CA GLN A 379 29.59 -0.60 12.67
C GLN A 379 29.67 -0.46 14.19
N ASN A 380 29.17 0.64 14.75
CA ASN A 380 29.16 0.89 16.19
C ASN A 380 28.34 -0.17 16.94
N ILE A 381 27.20 -0.58 16.39
CA ILE A 381 26.38 -1.67 16.95
C ILE A 381 27.13 -3.01 16.88
N THR A 382 27.74 -3.34 15.73
CA THR A 382 28.53 -4.57 15.58
C THR A 382 29.67 -4.64 16.60
N LEU A 383 30.40 -3.54 16.81
CA LEU A 383 31.48 -3.47 17.78
C LEU A 383 30.97 -3.59 19.22
N ARG A 384 29.87 -2.90 19.57
CA ARG A 384 29.28 -2.96 20.92
C ARG A 384 28.76 -4.36 21.27
N MET A 385 28.11 -5.01 20.33
CA MET A 385 27.46 -6.31 20.55
C MET A 385 28.43 -7.48 20.43
N GLY A 386 29.50 -7.34 19.64
CA GLY A 386 30.52 -8.37 19.50
C GLY A 386 29.92 -9.72 19.14
N THR A 387 30.28 -10.75 19.92
CA THR A 387 29.80 -12.13 19.72
C THR A 387 28.30 -12.31 19.98
N ASN A 388 27.65 -11.35 20.61
CA ASN A 388 26.22 -11.42 20.93
C ASN A 388 25.35 -10.95 19.76
N LEU A 389 25.93 -10.32 18.72
CA LEU A 389 25.19 -10.00 17.50
C LEU A 389 25.06 -11.23 16.60
N MET A 390 23.88 -11.83 16.61
CA MET A 390 23.57 -13.02 15.82
C MET A 390 23.30 -12.66 14.35
N TYR A 391 22.45 -11.65 14.15
CA TYR A 391 21.99 -11.22 12.83
C TYR A 391 21.97 -9.71 12.72
N ASN A 392 22.37 -9.24 11.55
CA ASN A 392 22.13 -7.88 11.10
C ASN A 392 21.19 -7.92 9.89
N MET A 393 19.95 -7.49 10.08
CA MET A 393 18.89 -7.52 9.08
C MET A 393 18.70 -6.14 8.47
N VAL A 394 19.21 -5.96 7.25
CA VAL A 394 19.18 -4.68 6.55
C VAL A 394 17.88 -4.50 5.79
N LEU A 395 17.24 -3.34 5.98
CA LEU A 395 15.96 -3.00 5.39
C LEU A 395 15.99 -1.60 4.77
N GLY A 396 16.31 -1.53 3.47
CA GLY A 396 16.34 -0.28 2.72
C GLY A 396 16.97 -0.40 1.33
N PRO A 397 16.90 0.66 0.50
CA PRO A 397 17.42 0.64 -0.88
C PRO A 397 18.91 0.35 -0.92
N ALA A 398 19.34 -0.50 -1.86
CA ALA A 398 20.75 -0.84 -2.02
C ALA A 398 21.66 0.36 -2.41
N VAL A 399 21.12 1.53 -2.73
CA VAL A 399 21.90 2.77 -2.94
C VAL A 399 22.53 3.28 -1.62
N PHE A 400 21.84 3.15 -0.49
CA PHE A 400 22.42 3.46 0.83
C PHE A 400 23.48 2.42 1.26
N GLN A 401 23.51 1.25 0.58
CA GLN A 401 24.50 0.20 0.79
C GLN A 401 25.85 0.49 0.12
N ARG A 402 26.03 1.59 -0.65
CA ARG A 402 27.33 1.86 -1.31
C ARG A 402 28.50 2.12 -0.34
N ARG A 403 28.22 2.35 0.96
CA ARG A 403 29.23 2.34 2.04
C ARG A 403 29.70 0.94 2.48
N MET A 404 29.16 -0.14 1.91
CA MET A 404 29.51 -1.54 2.29
C MET A 404 30.89 -2.01 1.80
N LYS A 405 31.50 -1.35 0.79
CA LYS A 405 32.75 -1.87 0.18
C LYS A 405 34.03 -1.51 0.92
N ASP A 406 33.99 -0.51 1.80
CA ASP A 406 35.21 0.05 2.42
C ASP A 406 35.44 -0.44 3.86
N GLN A 407 34.58 -1.34 4.39
CA GLN A 407 34.70 -1.85 5.75
C GLN A 407 35.18 -3.30 5.74
N VAL A 408 36.46 -3.49 6.08
CA VAL A 408 37.06 -4.81 6.32
C VAL A 408 36.56 -5.30 7.68
N PHE A 409 35.57 -6.19 7.69
CA PHE A 409 35.12 -6.86 8.91
C PHE A 409 35.63 -8.30 8.97
N GLU A 410 36.00 -8.75 10.18
CA GLU A 410 35.98 -10.16 10.51
C GLU A 410 34.54 -10.68 10.37
N LYS A 411 34.28 -11.58 9.43
CA LYS A 411 32.98 -12.21 9.16
C LYS A 411 32.47 -13.02 10.37
N ARG A 412 31.89 -12.39 11.40
CA ARG A 412 31.33 -13.10 12.56
C ARG A 412 29.79 -13.06 12.64
N ALA A 413 29.14 -11.92 12.41
CA ALA A 413 27.67 -11.85 12.33
C ALA A 413 27.17 -12.22 10.92
N ARG A 414 26.00 -12.90 10.83
CA ARG A 414 25.36 -13.14 9.53
C ARG A 414 24.63 -11.87 9.09
N GLU A 415 25.16 -11.20 8.09
CA GLU A 415 24.44 -10.13 7.40
C GLU A 415 23.38 -10.75 6.50
N VAL A 416 22.12 -10.42 6.77
CA VAL A 416 20.98 -10.90 6.00
C VAL A 416 20.26 -9.70 5.42
N LEU A 417 20.20 -9.65 4.09
CA LEU A 417 19.35 -8.68 3.42
C LEU A 417 17.90 -9.15 3.50
N PHE A 418 17.02 -8.32 4.07
CA PHE A 418 15.60 -8.57 3.95
C PHE A 418 15.12 -8.04 2.59
N ASP A 419 14.94 -8.95 1.65
CA ASP A 419 14.43 -8.63 0.31
C ASP A 419 12.92 -8.87 0.22
N GLU A 420 12.18 -7.80 -0.09
CA GLU A 420 10.73 -7.84 -0.38
C GLU A 420 10.37 -8.79 -1.53
N SER A 421 11.32 -9.16 -2.40
CA SER A 421 11.09 -10.14 -3.45
C SER A 421 10.94 -11.58 -2.92
N THR A 422 11.44 -11.87 -1.72
CA THR A 422 11.27 -13.18 -1.06
C THR A 422 9.92 -13.33 -0.35
N TRP A 423 9.00 -12.36 -0.52
CA TRP A 423 7.71 -12.33 0.18
C TRP A 423 6.90 -13.63 0.01
N ARG A 424 6.96 -14.26 -1.17
CA ARG A 424 6.15 -15.43 -1.52
C ARG A 424 6.66 -16.69 -0.83
N GLU A 425 7.97 -16.87 -0.80
CA GLU A 425 8.64 -17.93 -0.06
C GLU A 425 8.37 -17.76 1.43
N ARG A 426 8.48 -16.53 1.94
CA ARG A 426 8.14 -16.21 3.32
C ARG A 426 6.69 -16.54 3.61
N ARG A 427 5.72 -16.08 2.81
CA ARG A 427 4.28 -16.43 2.94
C ARG A 427 4.05 -17.95 2.91
N ARG A 428 4.78 -18.68 2.06
CA ARG A 428 4.66 -20.15 1.96
C ARG A 428 5.23 -20.86 3.18
N MET A 429 6.45 -20.53 3.62
CA MET A 429 7.05 -21.11 4.84
C MET A 429 6.15 -20.88 6.05
N VAL A 430 5.67 -19.65 6.18
CA VAL A 430 4.68 -19.21 7.15
C VAL A 430 3.41 -20.07 7.13
N ALA A 431 2.85 -20.34 5.95
CA ALA A 431 1.65 -21.16 5.80
C ALA A 431 1.91 -22.64 6.12
N GLU A 432 3.07 -23.16 5.73
CA GLU A 432 3.48 -24.57 5.96
C GLU A 432 3.75 -24.85 7.45
N VAL A 433 4.34 -23.90 8.18
CA VAL A 433 4.71 -24.07 9.60
C VAL A 433 3.50 -24.02 10.55
N THR A 434 2.42 -23.30 10.21
CA THR A 434 1.41 -22.95 11.22
C THR A 434 0.08 -23.71 11.18
N LYS A 435 -0.26 -24.43 10.10
CA LYS A 435 -1.46 -25.32 9.87
C LYS A 435 -2.86 -24.88 10.41
N THR A 436 -3.03 -23.79 11.15
CA THR A 436 -4.29 -23.29 11.77
C THR A 436 -4.14 -21.82 12.20
N GLY A 437 -5.11 -20.95 11.84
CA GLY A 437 -5.42 -19.70 12.59
C GLY A 437 -4.77 -18.36 12.17
N ARG A 438 -4.13 -18.27 10.99
CA ARG A 438 -3.21 -17.15 10.69
C ARG A 438 -3.83 -15.87 10.13
N ASN A 439 -4.77 -15.95 9.18
CA ASN A 439 -5.38 -14.74 8.60
C ASN A 439 -6.24 -13.98 9.61
N GLU A 440 -6.79 -14.68 10.59
CA GLU A 440 -7.54 -14.10 11.70
C GLU A 440 -6.61 -13.35 12.67
N LYS A 441 -5.45 -13.93 13.05
CA LYS A 441 -4.44 -13.23 13.84
C LYS A 441 -3.84 -12.03 13.11
N LEU A 442 -3.55 -12.12 11.81
CA LEU A 442 -3.03 -11.00 11.01
C LEU A 442 -4.07 -9.85 10.91
N ARG A 443 -5.33 -10.16 10.58
CA ARG A 443 -6.40 -9.17 10.45
C ARG A 443 -6.78 -8.54 11.79
N TYR A 444 -6.94 -9.37 12.84
CA TYR A 444 -7.26 -8.90 14.19
C TYR A 444 -6.14 -8.02 14.75
N SER A 445 -4.90 -8.40 14.51
CA SER A 445 -3.74 -7.63 14.97
C SER A 445 -3.54 -6.36 14.14
N PHE A 446 -3.91 -6.31 12.86
CA PHE A 446 -3.86 -5.07 12.07
C PHE A 446 -4.84 -4.01 12.57
N LYS A 447 -6.12 -4.36 12.79
CA LYS A 447 -7.08 -3.39 13.34
C LYS A 447 -6.64 -2.89 14.71
N THR A 448 -6.17 -3.79 15.58
CA THR A 448 -5.64 -3.44 16.90
C THR A 448 -4.42 -2.51 16.80
N PHE A 449 -3.52 -2.77 15.85
CA PHE A 449 -2.39 -1.90 15.56
C PHE A 449 -2.85 -0.50 15.13
N VAL A 450 -3.77 -0.40 14.18
CA VAL A 450 -4.35 0.87 13.72
C VAL A 450 -5.03 1.61 14.87
N ASP A 451 -5.86 0.93 15.66
CA ASP A 451 -6.55 1.53 16.82
C ASP A 451 -5.55 2.05 17.86
N ARG A 452 -4.40 1.38 18.05
CA ARG A 452 -3.31 1.90 18.87
C ARG A 452 -2.63 3.11 18.24
N MET A 453 -2.35 3.08 16.93
CA MET A 453 -1.66 4.15 16.19
C MET A 453 -2.48 5.44 16.11
N LYS A 454 -3.81 5.38 16.10
CA LYS A 454 -4.70 6.54 16.17
C LYS A 454 -4.42 7.48 17.35
N ARG A 455 -3.80 6.98 18.44
CA ARG A 455 -3.42 7.78 19.61
C ARG A 455 -2.15 8.62 19.41
N TYR A 456 -1.32 8.24 18.45
CA TYR A 456 0.03 8.80 18.28
C TYR A 456 0.27 9.41 16.89
N ILE A 457 -0.54 9.03 15.90
CA ILE A 457 -0.37 9.43 14.50
C ILE A 457 -1.60 10.19 14.02
N LYS A 458 -1.37 11.41 13.53
CA LYS A 458 -2.35 12.25 12.83
C LYS A 458 -2.25 12.00 11.33
N LEU A 459 -3.38 11.67 10.70
CA LEU A 459 -3.48 11.65 9.24
C LEU A 459 -3.53 13.09 8.73
N LYS A 460 -2.78 13.37 7.68
CA LYS A 460 -2.74 14.66 6.99
C LYS A 460 -2.96 14.39 5.50
N HIS A 461 -3.82 15.18 4.86
CA HIS A 461 -4.22 14.99 3.47
C HIS A 461 -3.69 16.08 2.57
N PHE A 462 -3.28 15.70 1.36
CA PHE A 462 -2.67 16.62 0.39
C PHE A 462 -3.15 16.31 -1.02
N SER A 463 -3.52 17.34 -1.78
CA SER A 463 -3.92 17.18 -3.18
C SER A 463 -3.08 18.03 -4.12
N GLY A 464 -2.85 17.52 -5.33
CA GLY A 464 -2.24 18.26 -6.44
C GLY A 464 -0.71 18.23 -6.49
N GLY A 465 -0.17 18.53 -7.67
CA GLY A 465 1.26 18.40 -7.95
C GLY A 465 2.16 19.29 -7.09
N GLU A 466 1.71 20.50 -6.75
CA GLU A 466 2.46 21.43 -5.90
C GLU A 466 2.59 20.91 -4.47
N ALA A 467 1.47 20.45 -3.88
CA ALA A 467 1.47 19.89 -2.53
C ALA A 467 2.36 18.64 -2.45
N LEU A 468 2.29 17.76 -3.46
CA LEU A 468 3.15 16.57 -3.49
C LEU A 468 4.64 16.91 -3.66
N THR A 469 4.96 17.99 -4.37
CA THR A 469 6.36 18.46 -4.50
C THR A 469 6.90 18.93 -3.15
N LYS A 470 6.11 19.70 -2.38
CA LYS A 470 6.47 20.09 -1.00
C LYS A 470 6.57 18.88 -0.07
N MET A 471 5.65 17.92 -0.20
CA MET A 471 5.67 16.68 0.58
C MET A 471 6.92 15.84 0.29
N TYR A 472 7.29 15.74 -0.98
CA TYR A 472 8.52 15.08 -1.36
C TYR A 472 9.74 15.73 -0.70
N ASP A 473 9.84 17.06 -0.67
CA ASP A 473 10.95 17.73 0.00
C ASP A 473 11.03 17.36 1.48
N ARG A 474 9.90 17.40 2.18
CA ARG A 474 9.80 17.06 3.61
C ARG A 474 10.20 15.62 3.88
N VAL A 475 9.75 14.68 3.04
CA VAL A 475 10.12 13.27 3.16
C VAL A 475 11.58 13.08 2.80
N TYR A 476 12.06 13.64 1.68
CA TYR A 476 13.44 13.50 1.22
C TYR A 476 14.45 14.07 2.24
N SER A 477 14.16 15.25 2.78
CA SER A 477 14.96 15.92 3.80
C SER A 477 14.78 15.32 5.20
N ASN A 478 13.95 14.29 5.35
CA ASN A 478 13.67 13.58 6.60
C ASN A 478 13.20 14.50 7.75
N THR A 479 12.42 15.54 7.42
CA THR A 479 11.85 16.51 8.36
C THR A 479 10.37 16.25 8.67
N ALA A 480 9.81 15.17 8.12
CA ALA A 480 8.46 14.71 8.42
C ALA A 480 8.35 14.21 9.88
N PRO A 481 7.44 14.75 10.70
CA PRO A 481 7.22 14.28 12.07
C PRO A 481 6.79 12.81 12.09
N PRO A 482 7.26 12.03 13.08
CA PRO A 482 6.89 10.63 13.19
C PRO A 482 5.43 10.44 13.66
N SER A 483 4.85 11.48 14.26
CA SER A 483 3.44 11.59 14.62
C SER A 483 2.52 11.93 13.44
N GLU A 484 3.04 12.00 12.21
CA GLU A 484 2.24 12.28 11.01
C GLU A 484 2.30 11.15 9.98
N ALA A 485 1.19 10.98 9.27
CA ALA A 485 1.10 10.13 8.09
C ALA A 485 0.29 10.81 6.99
N TYR A 486 0.75 10.63 5.76
CA TYR A 486 0.31 11.44 4.63
C TYR A 486 -0.49 10.62 3.64
N VAL A 487 -1.72 11.06 3.37
CA VAL A 487 -2.60 10.53 2.34
C VAL A 487 -2.70 11.57 1.24
N CYS A 488 -2.36 11.19 0.02
CA CYS A 488 -2.21 12.12 -1.09
C CYS A 488 -3.16 11.77 -2.23
N SER A 489 -3.58 12.78 -3.01
CA SER A 489 -4.30 12.63 -4.28
C SER A 489 -3.70 13.57 -5.34
N MET A 490 -3.78 13.19 -6.61
CA MET A 490 -3.43 14.10 -7.72
C MET A 490 -4.62 14.93 -8.20
N HIS A 491 -5.82 14.65 -7.72
CA HIS A 491 -7.03 15.42 -7.99
C HIS A 491 -7.13 16.56 -6.99
N GLU A 492 -6.92 17.79 -7.47
CA GLU A 492 -6.78 18.99 -6.62
C GLU A 492 -8.01 19.22 -5.74
N GLU A 493 -9.18 18.89 -6.26
CA GLU A 493 -10.47 19.03 -5.61
C GLU A 493 -10.68 18.12 -4.40
N ASP A 494 -9.95 17.02 -4.27
CA ASP A 494 -10.21 15.98 -3.25
C ASP A 494 -9.99 16.49 -1.82
N TYR A 495 -8.97 17.32 -1.59
CA TYR A 495 -8.62 17.87 -0.26
C TYR A 495 -8.51 19.41 -0.27
N ALA A 496 -9.18 20.07 -1.21
CA ALA A 496 -9.19 21.52 -1.31
C ALA A 496 -9.80 22.16 -0.05
N GLY A 497 -9.02 23.00 0.65
CA GLY A 497 -9.45 23.72 1.85
C GLY A 497 -9.13 23.04 3.18
N GLU A 498 -8.52 21.84 3.17
CA GLU A 498 -7.89 21.29 4.38
C GLU A 498 -6.60 22.07 4.69
N GLU A 499 -6.16 22.12 5.95
CA GLU A 499 -4.89 22.76 6.33
C GLU A 499 -3.71 22.03 5.68
N LEU A 500 -3.41 22.42 4.44
CA LEU A 500 -2.42 21.76 3.60
C LEU A 500 -1.02 21.94 4.19
N TRP A 501 -0.72 23.03 4.90
CA TRP A 501 0.58 23.24 5.54
C TRP A 501 0.37 24.12 6.77
N GLU A 502 0.67 23.60 7.97
CA GLU A 502 0.94 24.50 9.11
C GLU A 502 2.27 25.19 8.78
N ALA A 503 2.25 26.53 8.75
CA ALA A 503 3.38 27.38 8.34
C ALA A 503 4.52 27.42 9.35
#